data_AF-A0A927LU97-F1
#
_entry.id   AF-A0A927LU97-F1
#
_cell.length_a   1.000
_cell.length_b   1.000
_cell.length_c   1.000
_cell.angle_alpha   90.00
_cell.angle_beta   90.00
_cell.angle_gamma   90.00
#
_symmetry.space_group_name_H-M   'P 1'
#
loop_
_entity.id
_entity.type
_entity.pdbx_description
1 polymer ?
#
loop_
_entity_poly.entity_id
_entity_poly.type
_entity_poly.pdbx_seq_one_letter_code
_entity_poly.pdbx_strand_id
1 'polypeptide(L)'
;MDPTRNSIKSWQELQRALIEQFPLPAGNTGIEKFVHKTLKNFVQHSIPHSAGYDPFSTEDSLEYELFQSQRVIFLRCKIPESMSSGDLRFFANRHTCKIEFMGSTQEIRLPSDISPAQASAKLDGDVIEVQLPKSRHQEPFHEITIRE
;
A
#
# COMPACT_ATOMS: atom_id res chain seq x y z
N MET A 1 25.30 19.56 10.60
CA MET A 1 25.23 18.67 9.42
C MET A 1 24.06 17.75 9.64
N ASP A 2 22.96 18.02 8.94
CA ASP A 2 21.68 17.31 9.08
C ASP A 2 21.66 16.08 8.16
N PRO A 3 21.08 14.95 8.59
CA PRO A 3 20.08 14.36 7.73
C PRO A 3 18.93 13.77 8.56
N THR A 4 17.87 14.54 8.76
CA THR A 4 16.52 13.99 8.93
C THR A 4 16.17 13.14 7.70
N ARG A 5 16.48 11.85 7.78
CA ARG A 5 15.82 10.80 6.99
C ARG A 5 14.34 10.86 7.35
N ASN A 6 13.56 11.56 6.53
CA ASN A 6 12.10 11.53 6.60
C ASN A 6 11.64 10.11 6.26
N SER A 7 11.57 9.27 7.30
CA SER A 7 10.80 8.05 7.33
C SER A 7 9.36 8.46 7.03
N ILE A 8 8.86 8.12 5.86
CA ILE A 8 7.47 8.41 5.52
C ILE A 8 6.59 7.44 6.33
N LYS A 9 5.86 7.98 7.31
CA LYS A 9 5.07 7.21 8.30
C LYS A 9 3.58 7.13 7.92
N SER A 10 3.13 7.94 6.97
CA SER A 10 1.73 8.00 6.56
C SER A 10 1.55 8.34 5.07
N TRP A 11 0.39 7.98 4.52
CA TRP A 11 -0.03 8.35 3.15
C TRP A 11 0.01 9.87 2.91
N GLN A 12 -0.43 10.66 3.89
CA GLN A 12 -0.40 12.12 3.77
C GLN A 12 1.03 12.67 3.65
N GLU A 13 1.99 12.06 4.35
CA GLU A 13 3.41 12.41 4.22
C GLU A 13 4.01 11.94 2.89
N LEU A 14 3.59 10.78 2.35
CA LEU A 14 3.94 10.35 0.99
C LEU A 14 3.43 11.38 -0.03
N GLN A 15 2.14 11.75 0.07
CA GLN A 15 1.50 12.69 -0.83
C GLN A 15 2.20 14.07 -0.79
N ARG A 16 2.52 14.57 0.41
CA ARG A 16 3.27 15.83 0.57
C ARG A 16 4.68 15.75 -0.01
N ALA A 17 5.43 14.69 0.29
CA ALA A 17 6.78 14.50 -0.23
C ALA A 17 6.81 14.42 -1.77
N LEU A 18 5.78 13.82 -2.37
CA LEU A 18 5.64 13.78 -3.83
C LEU A 18 5.28 15.15 -4.41
N ILE A 19 4.40 15.93 -3.76
CA ILE A 19 4.08 17.30 -4.19
C ILE A 19 5.33 18.19 -4.15
N GLU A 20 6.21 18.02 -3.16
CA GLU A 20 7.43 18.80 -3.00
C GLU A 20 8.54 18.44 -4.02
N GLN A 21 8.60 17.20 -4.48
CA GLN A 21 9.65 16.74 -5.41
C GLN A 21 9.34 16.96 -6.90
N PHE A 22 8.08 17.20 -7.27
CA PHE A 22 7.71 17.40 -8.68
C PHE A 22 7.68 18.88 -9.05
N PRO A 23 8.39 19.31 -10.13
CA PRO A 23 8.31 20.69 -10.61
C PRO A 23 6.92 20.93 -11.19
N LEU A 24 6.10 21.71 -10.49
CA LEU A 24 4.72 21.97 -10.87
C LEU A 24 4.63 22.98 -12.03
N PRO A 25 3.81 22.73 -13.07
CA PRO A 25 3.41 23.78 -14.01
C PRO A 25 2.44 24.74 -13.31
N ALA A 26 2.75 26.04 -13.36
CA ALA A 26 1.96 27.08 -12.72
C ALA A 26 0.51 27.13 -13.24
N GLY A 27 -0.45 26.85 -12.36
CA GLY A 27 -1.88 26.95 -12.65
C GLY A 27 -2.76 26.26 -11.59
N ASN A 28 -3.34 27.04 -10.68
CA ASN A 28 -4.00 26.59 -9.44
C ASN A 28 -5.16 25.59 -9.58
N THR A 29 -5.69 25.33 -10.77
CA THR A 29 -6.80 24.39 -10.99
C THR A 29 -6.39 23.06 -11.61
N GLY A 30 -5.14 22.93 -12.06
CA GLY A 30 -4.59 21.71 -12.66
C GLY A 30 -3.82 20.82 -11.66
N ILE A 31 -3.49 21.35 -10.48
CA ILE A 31 -2.56 20.74 -9.53
C ILE A 31 -3.13 19.43 -8.97
N GLU A 32 -4.36 19.42 -8.48
CA GLU A 32 -4.98 18.18 -7.95
C GLU A 32 -5.14 17.13 -9.04
N LYS A 33 -5.64 17.49 -10.23
CA LYS A 33 -5.80 16.54 -11.34
C LYS A 33 -4.47 16.02 -11.85
N PHE A 34 -3.43 16.84 -11.88
CA PHE A 34 -2.08 16.45 -12.30
C PHE A 34 -1.40 15.57 -11.26
N VAL A 35 -1.54 15.89 -9.97
CA VAL A 35 -1.03 15.07 -8.86
C VAL A 35 -1.76 13.73 -8.83
N HIS A 36 -3.10 13.72 -8.94
CA HIS A 36 -3.88 12.48 -9.05
C HIS A 36 -3.50 11.66 -10.29
N LYS A 37 -3.30 12.29 -11.45
CA LYS A 37 -2.91 11.59 -12.69
C LYS A 37 -1.48 11.08 -12.64
N THR A 38 -0.55 11.84 -12.06
CA THR A 38 0.85 11.45 -11.89
C THR A 38 0.98 10.35 -10.83
N LEU A 39 0.23 10.43 -9.72
CA LEU A 39 0.09 9.36 -8.75
C LEU A 39 -0.50 8.11 -9.42
N LYS A 40 -1.60 8.23 -10.15
CA LYS A 40 -2.23 7.11 -10.86
C LYS A 40 -1.27 6.45 -11.87
N ASN A 41 -0.51 7.23 -12.63
CA ASN A 41 0.47 6.72 -13.58
C ASN A 41 1.70 6.11 -12.89
N PHE A 42 2.18 6.70 -11.80
CA PHE A 42 3.28 6.17 -11.00
C PHE A 42 2.90 4.85 -10.33
N VAL A 43 1.68 4.75 -9.79
CA VAL A 43 1.04 3.52 -9.29
C VAL A 43 0.91 2.49 -10.40
N GLN A 44 0.50 2.88 -11.61
CA GLN A 44 0.38 1.96 -12.74
C GLN A 44 1.72 1.47 -13.30
N HIS A 45 2.81 2.23 -13.17
CA HIS A 45 4.13 1.86 -13.74
C HIS A 45 5.06 1.18 -12.74
N SER A 46 4.79 1.26 -11.44
CA SER A 46 5.57 0.58 -10.40
C SER A 46 4.96 -0.76 -9.95
N ILE A 47 3.81 -1.14 -10.53
CA ILE A 47 3.11 -2.39 -10.27
C ILE A 47 2.97 -3.17 -11.58
N PRO A 48 3.74 -4.26 -11.81
CA PRO A 48 3.28 -5.27 -12.74
C PRO A 48 2.02 -5.90 -12.11
N HIS A 49 0.84 -5.51 -12.60
CA HIS A 49 -0.46 -6.15 -12.36
C HIS A 49 -0.66 -6.75 -10.95
N SER A 50 -1.06 -5.92 -10.00
CA SER A 50 -1.74 -6.37 -8.77
C SER A 50 -2.68 -5.29 -8.22
N ALA A 51 -3.39 -4.58 -9.11
CA ALA A 51 -4.79 -4.36 -8.83
C ALA A 51 -5.43 -5.75 -8.99
N GLY A 52 -5.53 -6.49 -7.88
CA GLY A 52 -6.09 -7.84 -7.88
C GLY A 52 -7.59 -7.78 -8.14
N TYR A 53 -7.96 -7.49 -9.39
CA TYR A 53 -9.17 -8.05 -9.96
C TYR A 53 -8.87 -9.53 -10.12
N ASP A 54 -9.26 -10.34 -9.14
CA ASP A 54 -9.33 -11.77 -9.34
C ASP A 54 -10.55 -12.01 -10.25
N PRO A 55 -10.39 -12.50 -11.49
CA PRO A 55 -11.54 -12.81 -12.34
C PRO A 55 -12.42 -13.94 -11.77
N PHE A 56 -12.03 -14.54 -10.64
CA PHE A 56 -12.82 -15.50 -9.87
C PHE A 56 -13.38 -14.95 -8.54
N SER A 57 -13.20 -13.65 -8.23
CA SER A 57 -13.85 -13.07 -7.06
C SER A 57 -15.35 -12.96 -7.32
N THR A 58 -16.08 -13.91 -6.74
CA THR A 58 -17.52 -13.86 -6.52
C THR A 58 -17.93 -12.51 -5.90
N GLU A 59 -19.21 -12.15 -6.02
CA GLU A 59 -19.81 -10.88 -5.59
C GLU A 59 -19.55 -10.48 -4.11
N ASP A 60 -18.90 -11.33 -3.32
CA ASP A 60 -18.57 -11.19 -1.91
C ASP A 60 -17.09 -10.85 -1.67
N SER A 61 -16.43 -10.02 -2.50
CA SER A 61 -15.06 -9.57 -2.25
C SER A 61 -15.00 -8.12 -1.75
N LEU A 62 -14.12 -7.86 -0.78
CA LEU A 62 -13.90 -6.51 -0.26
C LEU A 62 -12.96 -5.75 -1.19
N GLU A 63 -13.33 -4.53 -1.57
CA GLU A 63 -12.47 -3.65 -2.35
C GLU A 63 -11.25 -3.23 -1.52
N TYR A 64 -10.05 -3.40 -2.08
CA TYR A 64 -8.81 -3.03 -1.41
C TYR A 64 -7.78 -2.43 -2.37
N GLU A 65 -6.93 -1.56 -1.82
CA GLU A 65 -5.75 -1.02 -2.47
C GLU A 65 -4.50 -1.56 -1.77
N LEU A 66 -3.53 -2.05 -2.54
CA LEU A 66 -2.25 -2.52 -2.02
C LEU A 66 -1.13 -1.66 -2.60
N PHE A 67 -0.31 -1.07 -1.73
CA PHE A 67 0.89 -0.34 -2.14
C PHE A 67 2.07 -0.66 -1.24
N GLN A 68 3.29 -0.41 -1.72
CA GLN A 68 4.49 -0.73 -0.96
C GLN A 68 5.51 0.40 -1.00
N SER A 69 6.16 0.60 0.13
CA SER A 69 7.39 1.38 0.26
C SER A 69 8.60 0.44 0.36
N GLN A 70 9.78 1.00 0.59
CA GLN A 70 10.99 0.21 0.87
C GLN A 70 10.86 -0.66 2.13
N ARG A 71 10.06 -0.25 3.13
CA ARG A 71 10.05 -0.91 4.45
C ARG A 71 8.70 -1.43 4.91
N VAL A 72 7.61 -1.02 4.27
CA VAL A 72 6.24 -1.32 4.70
C VAL A 72 5.38 -1.54 3.46
N ILE A 73 4.53 -2.57 3.50
CA ILE A 73 3.40 -2.76 2.59
C ILE A 73 2.17 -2.18 3.29
N PHE A 74 1.38 -1.42 2.57
CA PHE A 74 0.15 -0.82 3.04
C PHE A 74 -1.02 -1.47 2.29
N LEU A 75 -1.99 -1.94 3.05
CA LEU A 75 -3.26 -2.45 2.56
C LEU A 75 -4.35 -1.51 3.05
N ARG A 76 -5.09 -0.90 2.14
CA ARG A 76 -6.22 -0.02 2.46
C ARG A 76 -7.50 -0.68 2.02
N CYS A 77 -8.46 -0.78 2.94
CA CYS A 77 -9.77 -1.36 2.68
C CYS A 77 -10.83 -0.32 3.03
N LYS A 78 -11.71 -0.01 2.08
CA LYS A 78 -12.86 0.85 2.34
C LYS A 78 -13.95 0.02 3.01
N ILE A 79 -14.51 0.52 4.11
CA ILE A 79 -15.62 -0.14 4.80
C ILE A 79 -16.90 0.19 4.02
N PRO A 80 -17.65 -0.81 3.51
CA PRO A 80 -18.94 -0.58 2.89
C PRO A 80 -19.93 0.04 3.89
N GLU A 81 -20.86 0.88 3.43
CA GLU A 81 -21.85 1.54 4.31
C GLU A 81 -22.74 0.54 5.09
N SER A 82 -22.85 -0.69 4.59
CA SER A 82 -23.60 -1.79 5.22
C SER A 82 -22.83 -2.51 6.34
N MET A 83 -21.59 -2.12 6.62
CA MET A 83 -20.67 -2.83 7.50
C MET A 83 -20.05 -1.90 8.55
N SER A 84 -19.77 -2.44 9.73
CA SER A 84 -18.99 -1.73 10.75
C SER A 84 -17.53 -2.18 10.74
N SER A 85 -16.61 -1.34 11.24
CA SER A 85 -15.20 -1.70 11.37
C SER A 85 -14.97 -2.95 12.26
N GLY A 86 -15.90 -3.27 13.16
CA GLY A 86 -15.83 -4.46 14.02
C GLY A 86 -16.10 -5.79 13.28
N ASP A 87 -16.70 -5.72 12.10
CA ASP A 87 -17.01 -6.88 11.27
C ASP A 87 -15.83 -7.33 10.40
N LEU A 88 -14.74 -6.55 10.40
CA LEU A 88 -13.51 -6.81 9.66
C LEU A 88 -12.42 -7.34 10.59
N ARG A 89 -11.81 -8.46 10.22
CA ARG A 89 -10.62 -8.99 10.91
C ARG A 89 -9.50 -9.22 9.92
N PHE A 90 -8.31 -8.79 10.31
CA PHE A 90 -7.11 -8.93 9.50
C PHE A 90 -6.15 -9.91 10.16
N PHE A 91 -5.67 -10.85 9.36
CA PHE A 91 -4.63 -11.79 9.74
C PHE A 91 -3.51 -11.69 8.72
N ALA A 92 -2.28 -11.97 9.15
CA ALA A 92 -1.17 -12.00 8.22
C ALA A 92 -0.17 -13.08 8.63
N ASN A 93 0.40 -13.72 7.62
CA ASN A 93 1.60 -14.52 7.76
C ASN A 93 2.72 -13.88 6.90
N ARG A 94 3.85 -14.56 6.75
CA ARG A 94 5.04 -13.99 6.08
C ARG A 94 4.77 -13.47 4.66
N HIS A 95 3.86 -14.10 3.91
CA HIS A 95 3.66 -13.86 2.48
C HIS A 95 2.20 -13.53 2.08
N THR A 96 1.25 -13.62 3.02
CA THR A 96 -0.19 -13.48 2.75
C THR A 96 -0.85 -12.65 3.83
N CYS A 97 -1.75 -11.75 3.43
CA CYS A 97 -2.72 -11.12 4.31
C CYS A 97 -4.11 -11.73 4.05
N LYS A 98 -4.83 -12.07 5.11
CA LYS A 98 -6.18 -12.61 5.06
C LYS A 98 -7.13 -11.62 5.72
N ILE A 99 -8.22 -11.30 5.02
CA ILE A 99 -9.31 -10.45 5.50
C ILE A 99 -10.52 -11.36 5.73
N GLU A 100 -11.06 -11.37 6.94
CA GLU A 100 -12.35 -12.00 7.25
C GLU A 100 -13.41 -10.90 7.41
N PHE A 101 -14.56 -11.09 6.76
CA PHE A 101 -15.68 -10.17 6.80
C PHE A 101 -17.00 -10.91 6.55
N MET A 102 -18.03 -10.64 7.36
CA MET A 102 -19.39 -11.22 7.21
C MET A 102 -19.42 -12.75 6.99
N GLY A 103 -18.49 -13.50 7.57
CA GLY A 103 -18.37 -14.95 7.39
C GLY A 103 -17.64 -15.40 6.10
N SER A 104 -17.29 -14.45 5.23
CA SER A 104 -16.42 -14.63 4.08
C SER A 104 -14.95 -14.41 4.45
N THR A 105 -14.06 -14.96 3.62
CA THR A 105 -12.62 -14.83 3.76
C THR A 105 -12.00 -14.51 2.42
N GLN A 106 -11.11 -13.52 2.40
CA GLN A 106 -10.35 -13.13 1.23
C GLN A 106 -8.86 -13.15 1.54
N GLU A 107 -8.09 -13.86 0.72
CA GLU A 107 -6.63 -13.94 0.86
C GLU A 107 -5.94 -13.11 -0.21
N ILE A 108 -4.96 -12.32 0.22
CA ILE A 108 -4.19 -11.39 -0.61
C ILE A 108 -2.73 -11.81 -0.53
N ARG A 109 -2.13 -12.20 -1.66
CA ARG A 109 -0.69 -12.46 -1.75
C ARG A 109 0.08 -11.15 -1.69
N LEU A 110 1.11 -11.10 -0.85
CA LEU A 110 1.91 -9.90 -0.64
C LEU A 110 3.08 -9.85 -1.63
N PRO A 111 3.47 -8.66 -2.12
CA PRO A 111 4.59 -8.50 -3.05
C PRO A 111 5.97 -8.69 -2.40
N SER A 112 6.05 -8.76 -1.07
CA SER A 112 7.29 -9.01 -0.34
C SER A 112 6.99 -9.65 1.01
N ASP A 113 7.99 -10.32 1.57
CA ASP A 113 7.91 -10.90 2.90
C ASP A 113 7.74 -9.82 3.97
N ILE A 114 6.89 -10.09 4.95
CA ILE A 114 6.60 -9.20 6.08
C ILE A 114 7.01 -9.82 7.42
N SER A 115 7.03 -8.98 8.46
CA SER A 115 7.08 -9.40 9.87
C SER A 115 5.67 -9.25 10.48
N PRO A 116 4.86 -10.32 10.52
CA PRO A 116 3.46 -10.22 10.97
C PRO A 116 3.30 -9.71 12.40
N ALA A 117 4.26 -10.01 13.27
CA ALA A 117 4.26 -9.55 14.66
C ALA A 117 4.40 -8.02 14.80
N GLN A 118 4.82 -7.32 13.75
CA GLN A 118 4.93 -5.86 13.71
C GLN A 118 3.79 -5.20 12.91
N ALA A 119 2.84 -5.98 12.39
CA ALA A 119 1.71 -5.45 11.65
C ALA A 119 0.79 -4.63 12.58
N SER A 120 0.18 -3.59 12.02
CA SER A 120 -0.76 -2.73 12.75
C SER A 120 -1.85 -2.23 11.82
N ALA A 121 -3.05 -1.98 12.34
CA ALA A 121 -4.14 -1.37 11.59
C ALA A 121 -4.59 -0.08 12.27
N LYS A 122 -5.00 0.91 11.48
CA LYS A 122 -5.65 2.14 11.95
C LYS A 122 -6.90 2.41 11.12
N LEU A 123 -7.90 3.02 11.76
CA LEU A 123 -9.08 3.54 11.08
C LEU A 123 -8.86 5.02 10.78
N ASP A 124 -9.03 5.41 9.52
CA ASP A 124 -8.97 6.79 9.04
C ASP A 124 -10.26 7.09 8.26
N GLY A 125 -11.25 7.66 8.94
CA GLY A 125 -12.60 7.84 8.39
C GLY A 125 -13.29 6.50 8.13
N ASP A 126 -13.64 6.25 6.87
CA ASP A 126 -14.27 5.03 6.37
C ASP A 126 -13.26 4.01 5.80
N VAL A 127 -11.95 4.26 5.98
CA VAL A 127 -10.90 3.39 5.46
C VAL A 127 -10.07 2.80 6.59
N ILE A 128 -9.87 1.47 6.55
CA ILE A 128 -8.88 0.79 7.39
C ILE A 128 -7.56 0.74 6.63
N GLU A 129 -6.50 1.31 7.21
CA GLU A 129 -5.14 1.17 6.71
C GLU A 129 -4.39 0.15 7.57
N VAL A 130 -4.06 -0.98 6.97
CA VAL A 130 -3.20 -2.01 7.55
C VAL A 130 -1.76 -1.77 7.06
N GLN A 131 -0.85 -1.62 8.01
CA GLN A 131 0.58 -1.50 7.78
C GLN A 131 1.24 -2.85 8.07
N LEU A 132 1.95 -3.37 7.07
CA LEU A 132 2.62 -4.65 7.10
C LEU A 132 4.13 -4.42 6.90
N PRO A 133 4.92 -4.28 7.98
CA PRO A 133 6.35 -4.04 7.88
C PRO A 133 7.06 -5.19 7.16
N LYS A 134 7.88 -4.87 6.17
CA LYS A 134 8.68 -5.87 5.43
C LYS A 134 9.68 -6.54 6.37
N SER A 135 9.93 -7.83 6.17
CA SER A 135 10.96 -8.55 6.92
C SER A 135 12.31 -7.89 6.66
N ARG A 136 13.04 -7.55 7.72
CA ARG A 136 14.36 -6.93 7.64
C ARG A 136 15.43 -8.01 7.50
N HIS A 137 15.39 -8.78 6.43
CA HIS A 137 16.56 -9.53 6.01
C HIS A 137 17.43 -8.56 5.20
N GLN A 138 18.36 -7.88 5.87
CA GLN A 138 19.42 -7.15 5.17
C GLN A 138 20.36 -8.20 4.58
N GLU A 139 20.09 -8.61 3.35
CA GLU A 139 21.08 -9.33 2.57
C GLU A 139 22.13 -8.32 2.10
N PRO A 140 23.42 -8.65 2.15
CA PRO A 140 24.46 -7.77 1.61
C PRO A 140 24.23 -7.56 0.11
N PHE A 141 24.51 -6.35 -0.37
CA PHE A 141 24.53 -6.10 -1.80
C PHE A 141 25.67 -6.90 -2.44
N HIS A 142 25.36 -7.62 -3.50
CA HIS A 142 26.34 -8.30 -4.33
C HIS A 142 26.55 -7.51 -5.61
N GLU A 143 27.82 -7.29 -5.97
CA GLU A 143 28.18 -6.71 -7.26
C GLU A 143 27.67 -7.62 -8.39
N ILE A 144 26.99 -7.02 -9.38
CA ILE A 144 26.55 -7.72 -10.59
C ILE A 144 27.52 -7.36 -11.71
N THR A 145 28.39 -8.30 -12.08
CA THR A 145 29.33 -8.10 -13.18
C THR A 145 28.63 -8.22 -14.54
N ILE A 146 28.78 -7.21 -15.40
CA ILE A 146 28.33 -7.25 -16.79
C ILE A 146 29.33 -8.07 -17.60
N ARG A 147 28.85 -9.04 -18.40
CA ARG A 147 29.68 -9.81 -19.34
C ARG A 147 29.43 -9.31 -20.75
N GLU A 148 30.52 -9.12 -21.51
CA GLU A 148 30.51 -8.90 -22.97
C GLU A 148 30.45 -10.24 -23.72
#